data_AF-A0A1F4QVD7-F1
#
_entry.id   AF-A0A1F4QVD7-F1
#
_cell.length_a   1.000
_cell.length_b   1.000
_cell.length_c   1.000
_cell.angle_alpha   90.00
_cell.angle_beta   90.00
_cell.angle_gamma   90.00
#
_symmetry.space_group_name_H-M   'P 1'
#
loop_
_entity.id
_entity.type
_entity.pdbx_description
1 polymer ?
#
loop_
_entity_poly.entity_id
_entity_poly.type
_entity_poly.pdbx_seq_one_letter_code
_entity_poly.pdbx_strand_id
1 'polypeptide(L)' 'MIAIRQIQKVKSGAVTVTLPSDFDAKQVEIIILPIDEVSGGAQSLQDLLLAAPTLSEDELKEFDKVREWMSQWNVNDF' A
#
# COMPACT_ATOMS: atom_id res chain seq x y z
N MET A 1 19.82 2.24 -32.02
CA MET A 1 20.09 2.70 -30.64
C MET A 1 19.65 1.58 -29.71
N ILE A 2 20.56 0.97 -28.96
CA ILE A 2 20.22 -0.08 -28.00
C ILE A 2 20.17 0.58 -26.63
N ALA A 3 18.97 0.72 -26.05
CA ALA A 3 18.79 1.28 -24.73
C ALA A 3 18.93 0.19 -23.67
N ILE A 4 19.84 0.38 -22.71
CA ILE A 4 19.98 -0.49 -21.56
C ILE A 4 18.99 -0.01 -20.50
N ARG A 5 17.96 -0.81 -20.20
CA ARG A 5 17.02 -0.54 -19.10
C ARG A 5 17.38 -1.40 -17.90
N GLN A 6 17.78 -0.76 -16.80
CA GLN A 6 18.10 -1.42 -15.54
C GLN A 6 17.34 -0.75 -14.38
N ILE A 7 16.88 -1.56 -13.43
CA ILE A 7 16.35 -1.08 -12.16
C ILE A 7 17.51 -1.06 -11.17
N GLN A 8 17.86 0.13 -10.67
CA GLN A 8 18.95 0.30 -9.73
C GLN A 8 18.44 0.82 -8.39
N LYS A 9 18.97 0.27 -7.29
CA LYS A 9 18.68 0.78 -5.94
C LYS A 9 19.44 2.07 -5.71
N VAL A 10 18.76 3.08 -5.18
CA VAL A 10 19.41 4.30 -4.69
C VAL A 10 20.03 4.00 -3.33
N LYS A 11 21.34 4.20 -3.20
CA LYS A 11 22.06 4.06 -1.91
C LYS A 11 22.77 5.37 -1.61
N SER A 12 22.47 5.97 -0.45
CA SER A 12 23.07 7.24 -0.02
C SER A 12 22.94 8.37 -1.07
N GLY A 13 21.80 8.43 -1.77
CA GLY A 13 21.56 9.41 -2.84
C GLY A 13 22.32 9.16 -4.15
N ALA A 14 23.06 8.06 -4.26
CA ALA A 14 23.80 7.69 -5.46
C ALA A 14 23.15 6.50 -6.19
N VAL A 15 23.28 6.51 -7.52
CA VAL A 15 22.93 5.40 -8.42
C VAL A 15 24.19 4.96 -9.15
N THR A 16 24.53 3.67 -9.03
CA THR A 16 25.68 3.08 -9.73
C THR A 16 25.18 2.25 -10.91
N VAL A 17 25.65 2.57 -12.11
CA VAL A 17 25.34 1.83 -13.34
C VAL A 17 26.61 1.15 -13.84
N THR A 18 26.55 -0.16 -14.05
CA THR A 18 27.66 -0.93 -14.64
C THR A 18 27.37 -1.18 -16.11
N LEU A 19 28.20 -0.62 -16.98
CA LEU A 19 28.13 -0.86 -18.42
C LEU A 19 28.78 -2.22 -18.76
N PRO A 20 28.26 -2.95 -19.76
CA PRO A 20 28.91 -4.15 -20.28
C PRO A 20 30.34 -3.89 -20.77
N SER A 21 31.21 -4.89 -20.70
CA SER A 21 32.62 -4.77 -21.13
C SER A 21 32.79 -4.50 -22.62
N ASP A 22 31.78 -4.79 -23.42
CA ASP A 22 31.71 -4.60 -24.88
C ASP A 22 30.97 -3.31 -25.28
N PHE A 23 30.69 -2.41 -24.34
CA PHE A 23 30.01 -1.15 -24.61
C PHE A 23 30.95 -0.11 -25.26
N ASP A 24 30.80 0.11 -26.56
CA ASP A 24 31.69 0.96 -27.41
C ASP A 24 31.28 2.46 -27.48
N ALA A 25 30.15 2.88 -26.90
CA ALA A 25 29.72 4.27 -27.04
C ALA A 25 30.57 5.23 -26.18
N LYS A 26 31.02 6.34 -26.77
CA LYS A 26 31.80 7.40 -26.10
C LYS A 26 30.98 8.31 -25.19
N GLN A 27 29.66 8.34 -25.38
CA GLN A 27 28.74 9.16 -24.62
C GLN A 27 27.46 8.37 -24.35
N VAL A 28 26.89 8.57 -23.16
CA VAL A 28 25.63 7.96 -22.74
C VAL A 28 24.65 9.03 -22.29
N GLU A 29 23.39 8.83 -22.64
CA GLU A 29 22.26 9.57 -22.07
C GLU A 29 21.66 8.71 -20.95
N ILE A 30 21.38 9.32 -19.80
CA ILE A 30 20.79 8.63 -18.64
C ILE A 30 19.43 9.23 -18.36
N ILE A 31 18.39 8.39 -18.34
CA ILE A 31 17.03 8.77 -17.95
C ILE A 31 16.76 8.17 -16.57
N ILE A 32 16.54 9.03 -15.57
CA ILE A 32 16.19 8.62 -14.21
C ILE A 32 14.68 8.74 -14.06
N LEU A 33 14.03 7.59 -13.87
CA LEU A 33 12.61 7.53 -13.55
C LEU A 33 12.49 7.00 -12.12
N PRO A 34 11.82 7.71 -11.20
CA PRO A 34 11.48 7.14 -9.92
C PRO A 34 10.61 5.91 -10.18
N ILE A 35 11.01 4.79 -9.60
CA ILE A 35 10.09 3.65 -9.46
C ILE A 35 9.45 3.90 -8.12
N ASP A 36 8.20 4.34 -8.16
CA ASP A 36 7.35 4.25 -6.98
C ASP A 36 7.36 2.77 -6.61
N GLU A 37 8.04 2.42 -5.51
CA GLU A 37 7.57 1.27 -4.75
C GLU A 37 6.09 1.54 -4.59
N VAL A 38 5.25 0.58 -4.98
CA VAL A 38 3.83 0.61 -4.66
C VAL A 38 3.79 0.66 -3.13
N SER A 39 3.87 1.88 -2.61
CA SER A 39 3.74 2.18 -1.21
C SER A 39 2.28 1.81 -1.00
N GLY A 40 2.09 0.66 -0.35
CA GLY A 40 0.80 0.00 -0.17
C GLY A 40 -0.17 0.82 0.69
N GLY A 41 -0.23 2.14 0.55
CA GLY A 41 -1.16 3.02 1.23
C GLY A 41 -2.60 2.80 0.80
N ALA A 42 -2.85 2.34 -0.44
CA ALA A 42 -4.18 1.99 -0.90
C ALA A 42 -4.50 0.48 -0.74
N GLN A 43 -3.51 -0.40 -0.92
CA GLN A 43 -3.67 -1.84 -0.70
C GLN A 43 -3.92 -2.15 0.80
N SER A 44 -3.21 -1.46 1.71
CA SER A 44 -3.30 -1.73 3.14
C SER A 44 -4.68 -1.47 3.74
N LEU A 45 -5.39 -0.41 3.34
CA LEU A 45 -6.70 -0.13 3.93
C LEU A 45 -7.76 -1.15 3.48
N GLN A 46 -7.79 -1.52 2.19
CA GLN A 46 -8.73 -2.54 1.71
C GLN A 46 -8.43 -3.91 2.33
N ASP A 47 -7.16 -4.31 2.41
CA ASP A 47 -6.76 -5.57 3.03
C ASP A 47 -7.06 -5.57 4.54
N LEU A 48 -6.90 -4.44 5.23
CA LEU A 48 -7.29 -4.27 6.64
C LEU A 48 -8.82 -4.34 6.83
N LEU A 49 -9.60 -3.75 5.93
CA LEU A 49 -11.07 -3.80 5.99
C LEU A 49 -11.61 -5.20 5.68
N LEU A 50 -10.96 -5.93 4.77
CA LEU A 50 -11.29 -7.33 4.49
C LEU A 50 -10.85 -8.28 5.61
N ALA A 51 -9.78 -7.95 6.32
CA ALA A 51 -9.30 -8.69 7.49
C ALA A 51 -9.98 -8.26 8.81
N ALA A 52 -10.92 -7.30 8.76
CA ALA A 52 -11.65 -6.88 9.94
C ALA A 52 -12.45 -8.07 10.51
N PRO A 53 -12.52 -8.22 11.85
CA PRO A 53 -13.28 -9.28 12.46
C PRO A 53 -14.74 -9.19 12.00
N THR A 54 -15.22 -10.29 11.41
CA THR A 54 -16.62 -10.44 11.04
C THR A 54 -17.37 -11.02 12.24
N LEU A 55 -18.53 -10.46 12.55
CA LEU A 55 -19.39 -10.98 13.61
C LEU A 55 -20.00 -12.30 13.13
N SER A 56 -19.95 -13.33 13.98
CA SER A 56 -20.79 -14.51 13.82
C SER A 56 -22.27 -14.13 13.97
N GLU A 57 -23.18 -14.99 13.51
CA GLU A 57 -24.63 -14.73 13.63
C GLU A 57 -25.09 -14.54 15.08
N ASP A 58 -24.45 -15.21 16.03
CA ASP A 58 -24.79 -15.10 17.45
C ASP A 58 -24.30 -13.77 18.04
N GLU A 59 -23.09 -13.34 17.70
CA GLU A 59 -22.55 -12.02 18.09
C GLU A 59 -23.37 -10.88 17.46
N LEU A 60 -23.84 -11.04 16.23
CA LEU A 60 -24.70 -10.06 15.57
C LEU A 60 -26.05 -9.93 16.29
N LYS A 61 -26.67 -11.06 16.69
CA LYS A 61 -27.92 -11.04 17.47
C LYS A 61 -27.75 -10.38 18.83
N GLU A 62 -26.62 -10.60 19.50
CA GLU A 62 -26.33 -9.94 20.77
C GLU A 62 -26.13 -8.43 20.58
N PHE A 63 -25.39 -8.03 19.54
CA PHE A 63 -25.22 -6.62 19.19
C PHE A 63 -26.56 -5.92 18.92
N ASP A 64 -27.44 -6.54 18.12
CA ASP A 64 -28.75 -5.97 17.80
C ASP A 64 -29.63 -5.80 19.04
N LYS A 65 -29.60 -6.73 20.00
CA LYS A 65 -30.30 -6.59 21.29
C LYS A 65 -29.81 -5.40 22.10
N VAL A 66 -28.48 -5.22 22.18
CA VAL A 66 -27.88 -4.10 22.91
C VAL A 66 -28.19 -2.77 22.21
N ARG A 67 -28.13 -2.74 20.88
CA ARG A 67 -28.49 -1.57 20.08
C ARG A 67 -29.96 -1.20 20.25
N GLU A 68 -30.85 -2.18 20.21
CA GLU A 68 -32.29 -1.98 20.41
C GLU A 68 -32.55 -1.44 21.82
N TRP A 69 -31.94 -2.05 22.86
CA TRP A 69 -31.98 -1.54 24.22
C TRP A 69 -31.48 -0.10 24.32
N MET A 70 -30.31 0.24 23.75
CA MET A 70 -29.79 1.61 23.75
C MET A 70 -30.71 2.59 23.00
N SER A 71 -31.32 2.18 21.89
CA SER A 71 -32.23 3.04 21.13
C SER A 71 -33.53 3.32 21.88
N GLN A 72 -33.91 2.43 22.80
CA GLN A 72 -35.07 2.57 23.68
C GLN A 72 -34.76 3.36 24.95
N TRP A 73 -33.48 3.68 25.22
CA TRP A 73 -33.12 4.67 26.23
C TRP A 73 -33.54 6.05 25.72
N ASN A 74 -34.78 6.43 26.01
CA ASN A 74 -35.21 7.82 25.95
C ASN A 74 -34.33 8.62 26.92
N VAL A 75 -33.63 9.62 26.39
CA VAL A 75 -32.78 10.58 27.13
C VAL A 75 -33.60 11.48 28.09
N ASN A 76 -34.84 11.11 28.41
CA ASN A 76 -35.78 11.93 29.18
C ASN A 76 -35.91 11.51 30.67
N ASP A 77 -35.18 10.50 31.14
CA ASP A 77 -35.23 10.04 32.54
C ASP A 77 -33.95 10.37 33.35
N PHE A 78 -33.21 11.43 33.00
CA PHE A 78 -32.18 12.04 33.85
C PHE A 78 -32.43 13.53 34.07
#